data_AF-A0A497KBS9-F1
#
_entry.id   AF-A0A497KBS9-F1
#
_cell.length_a   1.000
_cell.length_b   1.000
_cell.length_c   1.000
_cell.angle_alpha   90.00
_cell.angle_beta   90.00
_cell.angle_gamma   90.00
#
_symmetry.space_group_name_H-M   'P 1'
#
loop_
_entity.id
_entity.type
_entity.pdbx_description
1 polymer ?
#
loop_
_entity_poly.entity_id
_entity_poly.type
_entity_poly.pdbx_seq_one_letter_code
_entity_poly.pdbx_strand_id
1 'polypeptide(L)'
;MKLKESQQLFEQLKGKPCIIRYMPMDNPSTIYKWKGVIVDVSRTHLLERDRRGRLHILRLSDIVEVTVQPENEQLNEQSKKNNDGGEANA
;
A
#
# COMPACT_ATOMS: atom_id res chain seq x y z
N MET A 1 -11.89 -1.64 16.17
CA MET A 1 -12.95 -1.32 15.19
C MET A 1 -13.92 -2.50 15.14
N LYS A 2 -15.24 -2.30 15.10
CA LYS A 2 -16.18 -3.43 14.93
C LYS A 2 -16.09 -3.92 13.48
N LEU A 3 -15.94 -5.24 13.26
CA LEU A 3 -15.71 -5.86 11.93
C LEU A 3 -16.64 -5.36 10.80
N LYS A 4 -17.92 -5.07 11.12
CA LYS A 4 -18.89 -4.56 10.13
C LYS A 4 -18.58 -3.14 9.64
N GLU A 5 -18.10 -2.27 10.52
CA GLU A 5 -17.73 -0.88 10.19
C GLU A 5 -16.49 -0.86 9.30
N SER A 6 -15.53 -1.75 9.57
CA SER A 6 -14.33 -1.93 8.75
C SER A 6 -14.67 -2.38 7.33
N GLN A 7 -15.60 -3.32 7.17
CA GLN A 7 -15.97 -3.83 5.84
C GLN A 7 -16.61 -2.74 4.97
N GLN A 8 -17.57 -1.98 5.51
CA GLN A 8 -18.21 -0.88 4.76
C GLN A 8 -17.22 0.20 4.35
N LEU A 9 -16.25 0.52 5.22
CA LEU A 9 -15.18 1.46 4.89
C LEU A 9 -14.38 0.97 3.68
N PHE A 10 -13.89 -0.27 3.70
CA PHE A 10 -13.05 -0.79 2.61
C PHE A 10 -13.82 -0.97 1.29
N GLU A 11 -15.11 -1.30 1.34
CA GLU A 11 -15.97 -1.31 0.16
C GLU A 11 -16.00 0.04 -0.55
N GLN A 12 -16.06 1.16 0.19
CA GLN A 12 -16.04 2.52 -0.37
C GLN A 12 -14.66 2.94 -0.94
N LEU A 13 -13.62 2.17 -0.63
CA LEU A 13 -12.26 2.39 -1.10
C LEU A 13 -11.88 1.51 -2.30
N LYS A 14 -12.75 0.58 -2.73
CA LYS A 14 -12.53 -0.23 -3.94
C LYS A 14 -12.24 0.66 -5.15
N GLY A 15 -11.26 0.25 -5.95
CA GLY A 15 -10.81 0.97 -7.14
C GLY A 15 -9.90 2.17 -6.87
N LYS A 16 -9.77 2.64 -5.62
CA LYS A 16 -8.93 3.80 -5.28
C LYS A 16 -7.49 3.36 -4.95
N PRO A 17 -6.47 4.07 -5.46
CA PRO A 17 -5.10 3.88 -5.01
C PRO A 17 -4.98 4.18 -3.51
N CYS A 18 -4.41 3.25 -2.74
CA CYS A 18 -4.30 3.35 -1.30
C CYS A 18 -2.91 2.95 -0.81
N ILE A 19 -2.52 3.51 0.32
CA ILE A 19 -1.46 2.98 1.19
C ILE A 19 -2.14 2.17 2.29
N ILE A 20 -1.80 0.89 2.40
CA ILE A 20 -2.29 0.00 3.45
C ILE A 20 -1.15 -0.29 4.42
N ARG A 21 -1.34 0.03 5.70
CA ARG A 21 -0.43 -0.34 6.78
C ARG A 21 -1.02 -1.51 7.54
N TYR A 22 -0.25 -2.57 7.69
CA TYR A 22 -0.71 -3.77 8.36
C TYR A 22 0.37 -4.35 9.28
N MET A 23 -0.07 -5.06 10.31
CA MET A 23 0.73 -5.68 11.35
C MET A 23 0.29 -7.14 11.47
N PRO A 24 1.02 -8.08 10.83
CA PRO A 24 0.71 -9.50 10.90
C PRO A 24 0.76 -10.02 12.33
N MET A 25 -0.17 -10.91 12.67
CA MET A 25 -0.22 -11.53 14.01
C MET A 25 1.02 -12.36 14.36
N ASP A 26 1.70 -12.93 13.36
CA ASP A 26 2.93 -13.72 13.51
C ASP A 26 4.18 -12.84 13.73
N ASN A 27 4.13 -11.56 13.36
CA ASN A 27 5.17 -10.59 13.66
C ASN A 27 4.58 -9.23 14.09
N PRO A 28 4.05 -9.13 15.33
CA PRO A 28 3.39 -7.92 15.80
C PRO A 28 4.35 -6.76 16.09
N SER A 29 5.67 -6.97 15.96
CA SER A 29 6.68 -5.93 16.17
C SER A 29 6.90 -5.03 14.96
N THR A 30 6.41 -5.44 13.78
CA THR A 30 6.71 -4.78 12.51
C THR A 30 5.42 -4.35 11.81
N ILE A 31 5.35 -3.05 11.45
CA ILE A 31 4.30 -2.52 10.59
C ILE A 31 4.82 -2.53 9.16
N TYR A 32 4.15 -3.30 8.31
CA TYR A 32 4.41 -3.36 6.88
C TYR A 32 3.55 -2.32 6.15
N LYS A 33 4.03 -1.88 4.98
CA LYS A 33 3.37 -0.88 4.14
C LYS A 33 3.23 -1.42 2.72
N TRP A 34 2.01 -1.45 2.20
CA TRP A 34 1.72 -1.74 0.80
C TRP A 34 1.06 -0.57 0.10
N LYS A 35 1.35 -0.47 -1.21
CA LYS A 35 0.79 0.55 -2.10
C LYS A 35 0.12 -0.15 -3.28
N GLY A 36 -1.17 0.04 -3.44
CA GLY A 36 -1.91 -0.49 -4.57
C GLY A 36 -3.40 -0.19 -4.52
N VAL A 37 -4.18 -0.97 -5.25
CA VAL A 37 -5.62 -0.73 -5.44
C VAL A 37 -6.40 -1.86 -4.80
N ILE A 38 -7.40 -1.52 -3.98
CA ILE A 38 -8.33 -2.49 -3.42
C ILE A 38 -9.24 -2.98 -4.55
N VAL A 39 -9.19 -4.28 -4.83
CA VAL A 39 -9.96 -4.93 -5.90
C VAL A 39 -11.25 -5.51 -5.35
N ASP A 40 -11.16 -6.21 -4.21
CA ASP A 40 -12.32 -6.83 -3.60
C ASP A 40 -12.18 -6.90 -2.07
N VAL A 41 -13.30 -7.07 -1.38
CA VAL A 41 -13.38 -7.14 0.07
C VAL A 41 -14.38 -8.24 0.44
N SER A 42 -13.93 -9.18 1.26
CA SER A 42 -14.75 -10.21 1.87
C SER A 42 -15.01 -9.90 3.34
N ARG A 43 -15.70 -10.79 4.04
CA ARG A 43 -16.02 -10.64 5.46
C ARG A 43 -14.77 -10.48 6.36
N THR A 44 -13.65 -11.08 5.98
CA THR A 44 -12.44 -11.14 6.82
C THR A 44 -11.16 -10.76 6.09
N HIS A 45 -11.20 -10.64 4.76
CA HIS A 45 -10.03 -10.35 3.95
C HIS A 45 -10.29 -9.26 2.93
N LEU A 46 -9.22 -8.56 2.57
CA LEU A 46 -9.14 -7.61 1.49
C LEU A 46 -8.22 -8.16 0.39
N LEU A 47 -8.66 -8.04 -0.86
CA LEU A 47 -7.87 -8.34 -2.04
C LEU A 47 -7.34 -7.04 -2.65
N GLU A 48 -6.03 -6.92 -2.76
CA GLU A 48 -5.34 -5.76 -3.33
C GLU A 48 -4.51 -6.16 -4.55
N ARG A 49 -4.34 -5.22 -5.48
CA ARG A 49 -3.45 -5.34 -6.63
C ARG A 49 -2.37 -4.27 -6.61
N ASP A 50 -1.11 -4.70 -6.64
CA ASP A 50 0.04 -3.79 -6.65
C ASP A 50 0.32 -3.21 -8.05
N ARG A 51 1.31 -2.30 -8.13
CA ARG A 51 1.75 -1.68 -9.40
C ARG A 51 2.34 -2.67 -10.42
N ARG A 52 2.76 -3.85 -9.98
CA ARG A 52 3.29 -4.93 -10.84
C ARG A 52 2.19 -5.89 -11.28
N GLY A 53 0.93 -5.64 -10.90
CA GLY A 53 -0.22 -6.49 -11.21
C GLY A 53 -0.34 -7.72 -10.32
N ARG A 54 0.47 -7.85 -9.27
CA ARG A 54 0.38 -8.98 -8.32
C ARG A 54 -0.79 -8.77 -7.38
N LEU A 55 -1.49 -9.86 -7.07
CA LEU A 55 -2.59 -9.87 -6.13
C LEU A 55 -2.12 -10.29 -4.74
N HIS A 56 -2.55 -9.56 -3.72
CA HIS A 56 -2.29 -9.89 -2.33
C HIS A 56 -3.60 -9.97 -1.53
N ILE A 57 -3.63 -10.91 -0.59
CA ILE A 57 -4.75 -11.11 0.33
C ILE A 57 -4.30 -10.70 1.73
N LEU A 58 -5.03 -9.75 2.33
CA LEU A 58 -4.77 -9.23 3.67
C LEU A 58 -5.95 -9.54 4.60
N ARG A 59 -5.68 -9.98 5.83
CA ARG A 59 -6.72 -10.05 6.86
C ARG A 59 -7.10 -8.65 7.31
N LEU A 60 -8.40 -8.37 7.41
CA LEU A 60 -8.89 -7.08 7.89
C LEU A 60 -8.45 -6.79 9.33
N SER A 61 -8.28 -7.83 10.16
CA SER A 61 -7.77 -7.71 11.54
C SER A 61 -6.34 -7.22 11.63
N ASP A 62 -5.56 -7.45 10.58
CA ASP A 62 -4.13 -7.13 10.55
C ASP A 62 -3.92 -5.70 10.03
N ILE A 63 -4.94 -5.08 9.43
CA ILE A 63 -4.88 -3.71 8.90
C ILE A 63 -4.97 -2.71 10.04
N VAL A 64 -3.94 -1.87 10.16
CA VAL A 64 -3.85 -0.79 11.16
C VAL A 64 -4.41 0.51 10.61
N GLU A 65 -4.11 0.82 9.35
CA GLU A 65 -4.45 2.09 8.73
C GLU A 65 -4.56 1.94 7.20
N VAL A 66 -5.49 2.67 6.58
CA VAL A 66 -5.55 2.84 5.14
C VAL A 66 -5.68 4.32 4.78
N THR A 67 -4.80 4.79 3.90
CA THR A 67 -4.79 6.17 3.40
C THR A 67 -5.02 6.17 1.90
N VAL A 68 -6.07 6.84 1.43
CA VAL A 68 -6.30 7.04 -0.02
C VAL A 68 -5.21 7.94 -0.58
N GLN A 69 -4.69 7.60 -1.74
CA GLN A 69 -3.74 8.41 -2.49
C GLN A 69 -4.48 9.16 -3.60
N PRO A 70 -4.15 10.44 -3.85
CA PRO A 70 -4.70 11.16 -4.98
C PRO A 70 -4.31 10.49 -6.30
N GLU A 71 -5.24 10.42 -7.25
CA GLU A 71 -5.06 9.76 -8.55
C GLU A 71 -3.90 10.35 -9.38
N ASN A 72 -3.47 11.58 -9.06
CA ASN A 72 -2.40 12.30 -9.74
C ASN A 72 -1.00 12.07 -9.14
N GLU A 73 -0.83 11.21 -8.14
CA GLU A 73 0.49 10.89 -7.59
C GLU A 73 1.23 9.85 -8.47
N GLN A 74 1.46 10.22 -9.74
CA GLN A 74 2.57 9.67 -10.52
C GLN A 74 3.87 10.16 -9.87
N LEU A 75 4.33 9.41 -8.86
CA LEU A 75 5.58 9.65 -8.15
C LEU A 75 6.75 9.59 -9.14
N ASN A 76 7.26 10.77 -9.50
CA ASN A 76 8.57 10.94 -10.12
C ASN A 76 9.66 10.58 -9.09
N GLU A 77 10.05 9.31 -9.03
CA GLU A 77 11.28 8.86 -8.36
C GLU A 77 12.43 8.74 -9.39
N GLN A 78 12.76 9.83 -10.08
CA GLN A 78 14.06 10.00 -10.74
C GLN A 78 14.59 11.40 -10.48
N SER A 79 15.03 11.66 -9.25
CA SER A 79 15.89 12.81 -8.93
C SER A 79 16.56 12.55 -7.60
N LYS A 80 17.67 11.80 -7.64
CA LYS A 80 18.80 11.87 -6.71
C LYS A 80 19.89 10.87 -7.10
N LYS A 81 20.74 11.27 -8.05
CA LYS A 81 22.20 11.13 -7.94
C LYS A 81 22.80 12.38 -8.59
N ASN A 82 23.01 13.40 -7.77
CA ASN A 82 23.82 14.55 -8.12
C ASN A 82 25.30 14.13 -8.04
N ASN A 83 26.06 14.58 -9.05
CA ASN A 83 27.47 14.95 -9.07
C ASN A 83 28.38 14.58 -7.89
N ASP A 84 29.41 13.83 -8.20
CA ASP A 84 30.84 14.10 -7.91
C ASP A 84 31.61 13.32 -8.99
N GLY A 85 32.35 13.91 -9.92
CA GLY A 85 33.52 14.76 -9.70
C GLY A 85 34.76 13.93 -10.06
N GLY A 86 35.51 14.32 -11.11
CA GLY A 86 36.81 13.73 -11.40
C GLY A 86 37.27 13.84 -12.85
N GLU A 87 38.07 14.86 -13.14
CA GLU A 87 39.00 14.92 -14.28
C GLU A 87 39.92 13.69 -14.33
N ALA A 88 40.28 13.25 -15.54
CA ALA A 88 41.64 12.81 -15.85
C ALA A 88 41.87 12.84 -17.37
N ASN A 89 42.83 13.66 -17.79
CA ASN A 89 43.50 13.59 -19.08
C ASN A 89 44.23 12.26 -19.24
N ALA A 90 44.19 11.68 -20.44
CA ALA A 90 45.25 10.83 -21.00
C ALA A 90 45.14 10.81 -22.54
#